data_AF-A0A527ZNV0-F1
#
_entry.id   AF-A0A527ZNV0-F1
#
_cell.length_a   1.000
_cell.length_b   1.000
_cell.length_c   1.000
_cell.angle_alpha   90.00
_cell.angle_beta   90.00
_cell.angle_gamma   90.00
#
_symmetry.space_group_name_H-M   'P 1'
#
loop_
_entity.id
_entity.type
_entity.pdbx_description
1 polymer ?
#
loop_
_entity_poly.entity_id
_entity_poly.type
_entity_poly.pdbx_seq_one_letter_code
_entity_poly.pdbx_strand_id
1 'polypeptide(L)'
;PNGINRRFIILTPSQIDLPVVHTAFSNTSQLMFEFMSTNQRAIDALTIKDVIYGEIEDSVPKVDDIEDLLSINQVEFKVLSAEDVLGKAAELGKLVDRLKQEPDAWRDSAMLTRMVELAKICGDIRENALVPDQVIFRHSAYWTSHFGGLYVFIDPDMTTVISDPAAPGFRRSRPWQVSYLSIKDADRVFKFLAVTGRIELPRASWIETSGYLEHRAEMVVRALIRAAEPDRNLTGVDKVWLQTWIHSHADLITRDGNFPFLNA
;
A
#
# COMPACT_ATOMS: atom_id res chain seq x y z
N PRO A 1 -10.67 16.48 -5.05
CA PRO A 1 -11.49 15.41 -4.40
C PRO A 1 -11.13 14.00 -4.89
N ASN A 2 -10.98 13.79 -6.21
CA ASN A 2 -10.64 12.49 -6.81
C ASN A 2 -9.26 12.49 -7.51
N GLY A 3 -8.34 13.34 -7.04
CA GLY A 3 -6.98 13.41 -7.58
C GLY A 3 -6.15 12.26 -7.02
N ILE A 4 -5.48 11.54 -7.91
CA ILE A 4 -4.66 10.37 -7.60
C ILE A 4 -3.22 10.81 -7.30
N ASN A 5 -2.68 11.65 -8.19
CA ASN A 5 -1.30 12.12 -8.13
C ASN A 5 -0.98 12.83 -6.81
N ARG A 6 0.12 12.43 -6.18
CA ARG A 6 0.55 12.97 -4.89
C ARG A 6 1.88 13.64 -4.98
N ARG A 7 1.98 14.81 -4.36
CA ARG A 7 3.23 15.53 -4.18
C ARG A 7 3.98 15.01 -2.97
N PHE A 8 5.30 14.98 -3.07
CA PHE A 8 6.18 14.64 -1.96
C PHE A 8 7.36 15.60 -1.90
N ILE A 9 7.96 15.69 -0.72
CA ILE A 9 9.17 16.47 -0.44
C ILE A 9 10.09 15.61 0.42
N ILE A 10 11.34 15.47 0.01
CA ILE A 10 12.41 14.79 0.72
C ILE A 10 13.50 15.83 1.01
N LEU A 11 13.59 16.19 2.27
CA LEU A 11 14.58 17.09 2.87
C LEU A 11 15.81 16.32 3.35
N THR A 12 15.62 15.08 3.82
CA THR A 12 16.69 14.28 4.40
C THR A 12 16.46 12.78 4.20
N PRO A 13 17.52 11.96 4.04
CA PRO A 13 17.38 10.52 3.88
C PRO A 13 16.73 9.82 5.08
N SER A 14 16.86 10.39 6.28
CA SER A 14 16.25 9.87 7.51
C SER A 14 14.72 9.87 7.48
N GLN A 15 14.09 10.50 6.49
CA GLN A 15 12.63 10.43 6.30
C GLN A 15 12.14 9.04 5.90
N ILE A 16 13.02 8.11 5.52
CA ILE A 16 12.66 6.75 5.13
C ILE A 16 11.90 5.99 6.24
N ASP A 17 12.19 6.27 7.50
CA ASP A 17 11.56 5.64 8.67
C ASP A 17 10.28 6.36 9.13
N LEU A 18 9.91 7.47 8.47
CA LEU A 18 8.74 8.26 8.87
C LEU A 18 7.46 7.77 8.18
N PRO A 19 6.31 7.85 8.87
CA PRO A 19 5.04 7.48 8.28
C PRO A 19 4.63 8.46 7.18
N VAL A 20 4.08 7.92 6.09
CA VAL A 20 3.46 8.73 5.03
C VAL A 20 2.05 9.14 5.46
N VAL A 21 1.77 10.44 5.42
CA VAL A 21 0.48 11.00 5.80
C VAL A 21 -0.40 11.30 4.58
N HIS A 22 -1.72 11.35 4.79
CA HIS A 22 -2.72 11.71 3.78
C HIS A 22 -2.72 10.83 2.51
N THR A 23 -2.49 9.52 2.69
CA THR A 23 -2.51 8.54 1.60
C THR A 23 -3.93 8.13 1.23
N ALA A 24 -4.26 8.20 -0.06
CA ALA A 24 -5.50 7.61 -0.59
C ALA A 24 -5.34 6.13 -0.94
N PHE A 25 -4.09 5.65 -1.04
CA PHE A 25 -3.74 4.26 -1.35
C PHE A 25 -2.89 3.68 -0.24
N SER A 26 -3.15 2.42 0.14
CA SER A 26 -2.41 1.75 1.22
C SER A 26 -0.96 1.43 0.86
N ASN A 27 -0.64 1.34 -0.44
CA ASN A 27 0.69 1.00 -0.93
C ASN A 27 1.65 2.20 -1.00
N THR A 28 1.16 3.44 -0.86
CA THR A 28 1.99 4.65 -1.02
C THR A 28 3.18 4.67 -0.05
N SER A 29 3.02 4.18 1.18
CA SER A 29 4.11 4.07 2.15
C SER A 29 5.20 3.10 1.69
N GLN A 30 4.81 1.93 1.21
CA GLN A 30 5.73 0.94 0.68
C GLN A 30 6.44 1.44 -0.58
N LEU A 31 5.73 2.12 -1.48
CA LEU A 31 6.32 2.73 -2.68
C LEU A 31 7.36 3.79 -2.32
N MET A 32 7.05 4.66 -1.36
CA MET A 32 8.00 5.68 -0.90
C MET A 32 9.24 5.02 -0.29
N PHE A 33 9.04 3.99 0.53
CA PHE A 33 10.13 3.21 1.10
C PHE A 33 11.01 2.54 0.03
N GLU A 34 10.40 1.90 -0.97
CA GLU A 34 11.12 1.25 -2.07
C GLU A 34 11.86 2.29 -2.93
N PHE A 35 11.21 3.40 -3.27
CA PHE A 35 11.84 4.52 -3.97
C PHE A 35 13.05 5.08 -3.22
N MET A 36 12.91 5.34 -1.92
CA MET A 36 14.01 5.86 -1.10
C MET A 36 15.14 4.83 -0.94
N SER A 37 14.80 3.57 -0.72
CA SER A 37 15.78 2.48 -0.55
C SER A 37 16.58 2.22 -1.81
N THR A 38 15.94 2.11 -2.97
CA THR A 38 16.66 1.83 -4.23
C THR A 38 17.51 3.03 -4.64
N ASN A 39 16.99 4.25 -4.47
CA ASN A 39 17.69 5.48 -4.88
C ASN A 39 18.48 6.11 -3.73
N GLN A 40 18.81 5.35 -2.66
CA GLN A 40 19.42 5.86 -1.43
C GLN A 40 20.66 6.70 -1.71
N ARG A 41 21.59 6.21 -2.55
CA ARG A 41 22.83 6.93 -2.89
C ARG A 41 22.57 8.29 -3.55
N ALA A 42 21.60 8.34 -4.47
CA ALA A 42 21.24 9.57 -5.16
C ALA A 42 20.57 10.56 -4.22
N ILE A 43 19.65 10.07 -3.38
CA ILE A 43 18.95 10.89 -2.39
C ILE A 43 19.92 11.44 -1.35
N ASP A 44 20.84 10.63 -0.85
CA ASP A 44 21.90 11.05 0.08
C ASP A 44 22.75 12.16 -0.53
N ALA A 45 23.21 11.99 -1.77
CA ALA A 45 24.05 12.98 -2.45
C ALA A 45 23.31 14.29 -2.75
N LEU A 46 22.05 14.21 -3.18
CA LEU A 46 21.22 15.37 -3.51
C LEU A 46 20.85 16.17 -2.25
N THR A 47 20.42 15.48 -1.19
CA THR A 47 19.96 16.12 0.06
C THR A 47 21.05 16.85 0.85
N ILE A 48 22.34 16.65 0.50
CA ILE A 48 23.45 17.45 1.05
C ILE A 48 23.38 18.91 0.60
N LYS A 49 23.00 19.15 -0.66
CA LYS A 49 23.03 20.48 -1.28
C LYS A 49 21.66 21.05 -1.58
N ASP A 50 20.67 20.21 -1.84
CA ASP A 50 19.38 20.62 -2.37
C ASP A 50 18.23 19.81 -1.74
N VAL A 51 17.02 20.32 -1.86
CA VAL A 51 15.80 19.61 -1.49
C VAL A 51 15.24 18.90 -2.71
N ILE A 52 14.82 17.66 -2.51
CA ILE A 52 14.12 16.88 -3.52
C ILE A 52 12.62 17.08 -3.33
N TYR A 53 11.90 17.34 -4.40
CA TYR A 53 10.44 17.34 -4.39
C TYR A 53 9.92 16.73 -5.67
N GLY A 54 8.68 16.29 -5.68
CA GLY A 54 8.18 15.58 -6.84
C GLY A 54 6.71 15.26 -6.78
N GLU A 55 6.27 14.56 -7.82
CA GLU A 55 4.94 14.00 -7.94
C GLU A 55 5.02 12.50 -8.20
N ILE A 56 4.22 11.75 -7.46
CA ILE A 56 3.86 10.38 -7.74
C ILE A 56 2.75 10.47 -8.78
N GLU A 57 3.09 10.18 -10.04
CA GLU A 57 2.19 10.30 -11.18
C GLU A 57 1.59 8.94 -11.52
N ASP A 58 0.26 8.92 -11.57
CA ASP A 58 -0.52 7.82 -12.09
C ASP A 58 -0.88 8.08 -13.55
N SER A 59 -1.09 7.01 -14.32
CA SER A 59 -1.54 7.10 -15.72
C SER A 59 -2.92 7.77 -15.86
N VAL A 60 -3.69 7.83 -14.77
CA VAL A 60 -5.04 8.38 -14.74
C VAL A 60 -5.09 9.65 -13.89
N PRO A 61 -5.46 10.82 -14.47
CA PRO A 61 -5.45 12.08 -13.71
C PRO A 61 -6.61 12.20 -12.71
N LYS A 62 -7.72 11.49 -12.95
CA LYS A 62 -8.93 11.55 -12.12
C LYS A 62 -9.67 10.22 -12.16
N VAL A 63 -10.11 9.75 -11.00
CA VAL A 63 -10.95 8.56 -10.88
C VAL A 63 -12.42 8.94 -10.94
N ASP A 64 -13.15 8.39 -11.91
CA ASP A 64 -14.60 8.49 -12.00
C ASP A 64 -15.29 7.15 -11.72
N ASP A 65 -14.68 6.02 -12.10
CA ASP A 65 -15.17 4.68 -11.75
C ASP A 65 -14.06 3.66 -11.38
N ILE A 66 -14.44 2.41 -11.10
CA ILE A 66 -13.49 1.34 -10.76
C ILE A 66 -12.59 0.96 -11.95
N GLU A 67 -13.05 1.08 -13.20
CA GLU A 67 -12.24 0.70 -14.36
C GLU A 67 -11.03 1.64 -14.51
N ASP A 68 -11.22 2.92 -14.20
CA ASP A 68 -10.12 3.89 -14.10
C ASP A 68 -9.05 3.42 -13.11
N LEU A 69 -9.44 2.97 -11.92
CA LEU A 69 -8.50 2.44 -10.93
C LEU A 69 -7.76 1.20 -11.42
N LEU A 70 -8.46 0.30 -12.13
CA LEU A 70 -7.87 -0.93 -12.65
C LEU A 70 -6.89 -0.68 -13.80
N SER A 71 -6.99 0.45 -14.47
CA SER A 71 -6.04 0.84 -15.52
C SER A 71 -4.69 1.33 -14.97
N ILE A 72 -4.63 1.62 -13.67
CA ILE A 72 -3.41 2.04 -12.96
C ILE A 72 -2.55 0.80 -12.68
N ASN A 73 -1.71 0.45 -13.66
CA ASN A 73 -0.81 -0.70 -13.57
C ASN A 73 0.55 -0.34 -12.96
N GLN A 74 0.96 0.92 -13.11
CA GLN A 74 2.26 1.40 -12.68
C GLN A 74 2.18 2.87 -12.28
N VAL A 75 3.12 3.25 -11.43
CA VAL A 75 3.29 4.60 -10.91
C VAL A 75 4.68 5.08 -11.24
N GLU A 76 4.78 6.35 -11.65
CA GLU A 76 6.03 7.01 -11.96
C GLU A 76 6.34 8.09 -10.92
N PHE A 77 7.54 8.04 -10.36
CA PHE A 77 8.07 9.08 -9.48
C PHE A 77 8.74 10.15 -10.33
N LYS A 78 8.06 11.28 -10.51
CA LYS A 78 8.65 12.49 -11.11
C LYS A 78 9.40 13.26 -10.05
N VAL A 79 10.73 13.22 -10.14
CA VAL A 79 11.64 13.84 -9.17
C VAL A 79 12.20 15.14 -9.74
N LEU A 80 12.14 16.19 -8.94
CA LEU A 80 12.69 17.51 -9.21
C LEU A 80 13.56 17.96 -8.03
N SER A 81 14.47 18.89 -8.31
CA SER A 81 15.38 19.50 -7.33
C SER A 81 15.20 21.01 -7.34
N ALA A 82 15.23 21.69 -6.19
CA ALA A 82 14.87 23.11 -6.10
C ALA A 82 15.80 24.01 -6.91
N GLU A 83 17.09 23.70 -7.01
CA GLU A 83 18.07 24.43 -7.82
C GLU A 83 18.30 23.82 -9.22
N ASP A 84 17.44 22.89 -9.64
CA ASP A 84 17.54 22.15 -10.91
C ASP A 84 18.90 21.42 -11.08
N VAL A 85 19.48 20.95 -9.96
CA VAL A 85 20.70 20.13 -9.97
C VAL A 85 20.50 18.85 -10.77
N LEU A 86 19.31 18.25 -10.69
CA LEU A 86 18.94 17.05 -11.46
C LEU A 86 18.95 17.29 -12.98
N GLY A 87 18.29 18.36 -13.44
CA GLY A 87 18.25 18.70 -14.87
C GLY A 87 19.63 19.02 -15.42
N LYS A 88 20.43 19.77 -14.67
CA LYS A 88 21.82 20.10 -15.02
C LYS A 88 22.73 18.86 -15.05
N ALA A 89 22.55 17.91 -14.12
CA ALA A 89 23.31 16.67 -14.10
C ALA A 89 22.97 15.79 -15.31
N ALA A 90 21.69 15.69 -15.66
CA ALA A 90 21.24 14.97 -16.86
C ALA A 90 21.74 15.63 -18.16
N GLU A 91 21.77 16.97 -18.24
CA GLU A 91 22.36 17.71 -19.36
C GLU A 91 23.86 17.39 -19.49
N LEU A 92 24.60 17.46 -18.39
CA LEU A 92 26.03 17.15 -18.37
C LEU A 92 26.30 15.71 -18.82
N GLY A 93 25.49 14.74 -18.36
CA GLY A 93 25.58 13.34 -18.81
C GLY A 93 25.45 13.20 -20.33
N LYS A 94 24.45 13.84 -20.94
CA LYS A 94 24.27 13.85 -22.40
C LYS A 94 25.45 14.46 -23.14
N LEU A 95 26.03 15.54 -22.61
CA LEU A 95 27.21 16.18 -23.21
C LEU A 95 28.46 15.29 -23.09
N VAL A 96 28.62 14.56 -21.97
CA VAL A 96 29.69 13.56 -21.81
C VAL A 96 29.53 12.41 -22.80
N ASP A 97 28.33 11.90 -22.98
CA ASP A 97 28.06 10.83 -23.96
C ASP A 97 28.35 11.30 -25.39
N ARG A 98 27.91 12.51 -25.73
CA ARG A 98 28.21 13.15 -27.01
C ARG A 98 29.71 13.28 -27.24
N LEU A 99 30.46 13.75 -26.24
CA LEU A 99 31.92 13.87 -26.30
C LEU A 99 32.62 12.52 -26.53
N LYS A 100 32.06 11.42 -26.01
CA LYS A 100 32.61 10.06 -26.19
C LYS A 100 32.25 9.44 -27.54
N GLN A 101 31.06 9.73 -28.07
CA GLN A 101 30.53 9.08 -29.26
C GLN A 101 30.87 9.82 -30.56
N GLU A 102 30.91 11.15 -30.52
CA GLU A 102 31.17 11.98 -31.71
C GLU A 102 32.68 12.28 -31.87
N PRO A 103 33.31 11.91 -33.00
CA PRO A 103 34.76 12.06 -33.20
C PRO A 103 35.30 13.49 -33.11
N ASP A 104 34.48 14.49 -33.45
CA ASP A 104 34.87 15.91 -33.50
C ASP A 104 34.29 16.75 -32.34
N ALA A 105 33.50 16.16 -31.44
CA ALA A 105 32.85 16.91 -30.36
C ALA A 105 33.84 17.57 -29.39
N TRP A 106 35.06 17.03 -29.25
CA TRP A 106 36.13 17.65 -28.45
C TRP A 106 36.62 19.00 -29.01
N ARG A 107 36.28 19.35 -30.26
CA ARG A 107 36.63 20.63 -30.89
C ARG A 107 35.61 21.72 -30.61
N ASP A 108 34.44 21.38 -30.08
CA ASP A 108 33.39 22.34 -29.74
C ASP A 108 33.69 23.01 -28.39
N SER A 109 34.39 24.15 -28.45
CA SER A 109 34.74 24.94 -27.27
C SER A 109 33.53 25.44 -26.48
N ALA A 110 32.40 25.71 -27.15
CA ALA A 110 31.19 26.17 -26.48
C ALA A 110 30.57 25.03 -25.66
N MET A 111 30.51 23.83 -26.24
CA MET A 111 30.07 22.62 -25.55
C MET A 111 30.96 22.32 -24.33
N LEU A 112 32.30 22.33 -24.49
CA LEU A 112 33.23 22.08 -23.38
C LEU A 112 33.10 23.13 -22.27
N THR A 113 32.92 24.41 -22.62
CA THR A 113 32.69 25.47 -21.62
C THR A 113 31.39 25.23 -20.86
N ARG A 114 30.31 24.84 -21.55
CA ARG A 114 29.04 24.47 -20.92
C ARG A 114 29.20 23.29 -19.96
N MET A 115 29.97 22.27 -20.35
CA MET A 115 30.26 21.12 -19.48
C MET A 115 30.97 21.53 -18.19
N VAL A 116 31.94 22.45 -18.26
CA VAL A 116 32.65 22.96 -17.07
C VAL A 116 31.71 23.74 -16.15
N GLU A 117 30.84 24.60 -16.70
CA GLU A 117 29.87 25.35 -15.89
C GLU A 117 28.86 24.42 -15.20
N LEU A 118 28.38 23.38 -15.88
CA LEU A 118 27.50 22.38 -15.27
C LEU A 118 28.23 21.57 -14.17
N ALA A 119 29.49 21.18 -14.40
CA ALA A 119 30.28 20.42 -13.44
C ALA A 119 30.56 21.19 -12.14
N LYS A 120 30.68 22.53 -12.19
CA LYS A 120 30.81 23.37 -10.98
C LYS A 120 29.59 23.27 -10.06
N ILE A 121 28.41 23.09 -10.64
CA ILE A 121 27.13 23.01 -9.91
C ILE A 121 26.91 21.59 -9.40
N CYS A 122 26.91 20.61 -10.32
CA CYS A 122 26.55 19.22 -10.03
C CYS A 122 27.68 18.46 -9.31
N GLY A 123 28.95 18.80 -9.52
CA GLY A 123 30.09 18.02 -9.04
C GLY A 123 30.41 16.83 -9.97
N ASP A 124 31.06 15.79 -9.42
CA ASP A 124 31.44 14.60 -10.22
C ASP A 124 30.27 13.65 -10.40
N ILE A 125 29.57 13.78 -11.53
CA ILE A 125 28.42 12.95 -11.90
C ILE A 125 28.77 11.50 -12.28
N ARG A 126 30.06 11.16 -12.37
CA ARG A 126 30.51 9.80 -12.73
C ARG A 126 30.54 8.88 -11.51
N GLU A 127 30.99 9.43 -10.38
CA GLU A 127 31.08 8.73 -9.10
C GLU A 127 29.81 8.93 -8.26
N ASN A 128 29.18 10.11 -8.36
CA ASN A 128 27.89 10.39 -7.72
C ASN A 128 26.76 10.34 -8.74
N ALA A 129 26.00 9.25 -8.70
CA ALA A 129 24.70 9.17 -9.37
C ALA A 129 23.75 10.16 -8.70
N LEU A 130 23.61 11.34 -9.28
CA LEU A 130 22.69 12.39 -8.79
C LEU A 130 21.28 12.24 -9.37
N VAL A 131 21.05 11.27 -10.26
CA VAL A 131 19.75 11.03 -10.88
C VAL A 131 19.21 9.70 -10.35
N PRO A 132 18.01 9.66 -9.75
CA PRO A 132 17.33 8.42 -9.41
C PRO A 132 17.05 7.59 -10.67
N ASP A 133 17.48 6.33 -10.68
CA ASP A 133 17.35 5.44 -11.84
C ASP A 133 16.03 4.66 -11.83
N GLN A 134 15.56 4.27 -10.63
CA GLN A 134 14.31 3.52 -10.49
C GLN A 134 13.17 4.44 -10.07
N VAL A 135 12.36 4.82 -11.05
CA VAL A 135 11.20 5.71 -10.86
C VAL A 135 9.86 5.02 -11.15
N ILE A 136 9.86 3.85 -11.77
CA ILE A 136 8.63 3.11 -12.12
C ILE A 136 8.42 1.95 -11.15
N PHE A 137 7.25 1.91 -10.51
CA PHE A 137 6.86 0.86 -9.58
C PHE A 137 5.51 0.27 -9.95
N ARG A 138 5.35 -1.04 -9.78
CA ARG A 138 4.11 -1.76 -10.12
C ARG A 138 3.30 -2.09 -8.88
N HIS A 139 1.99 -2.19 -9.04
CA HIS A 139 1.09 -2.62 -7.98
C HIS A 139 0.64 -4.05 -8.18
N SER A 140 0.70 -4.85 -7.12
CA SER A 140 0.12 -6.19 -7.08
C SER A 140 -1.15 -6.22 -6.23
N ALA A 141 -1.19 -5.49 -5.12
CA ALA A 141 -2.39 -5.34 -4.31
C ALA A 141 -2.40 -3.99 -3.58
N TYR A 142 -3.57 -3.39 -3.44
CA TYR A 142 -3.74 -2.14 -2.71
C TYR A 142 -5.18 -1.94 -2.25
N TRP A 143 -5.33 -1.16 -1.18
CA TRP A 143 -6.61 -0.59 -0.76
C TRP A 143 -6.65 0.89 -1.14
N THR A 144 -7.84 1.39 -1.46
CA THR A 144 -8.08 2.81 -1.62
C THR A 144 -9.34 3.29 -0.91
N SER A 145 -9.32 4.53 -0.41
CA SER A 145 -10.47 5.21 0.19
C SER A 145 -11.53 5.64 -0.83
N HIS A 146 -11.24 5.56 -2.13
CA HIS A 146 -12.20 5.90 -3.18
C HIS A 146 -13.47 5.02 -3.10
N PHE A 147 -14.62 5.60 -3.46
CA PHE A 147 -15.92 4.92 -3.49
C PHE A 147 -16.36 4.25 -2.17
N GLY A 148 -15.90 4.76 -1.03
CA GLY A 148 -16.26 4.21 0.29
C GLY A 148 -15.36 3.06 0.75
N GLY A 149 -14.26 2.80 0.06
CA GLY A 149 -13.30 1.75 0.40
C GLY A 149 -13.34 0.61 -0.62
N LEU A 150 -12.19 0.33 -1.23
CA LEU A 150 -12.06 -0.70 -2.25
C LEU A 150 -10.71 -1.38 -2.13
N TYR A 151 -10.71 -2.71 -2.25
CA TYR A 151 -9.50 -3.53 -2.31
C TYR A 151 -9.32 -4.06 -3.73
N VAL A 152 -8.12 -3.91 -4.28
CA VAL A 152 -7.71 -4.47 -5.58
C VAL A 152 -6.60 -5.48 -5.36
N PHE A 153 -6.75 -6.65 -5.98
CA PHE A 153 -5.74 -7.70 -6.05
C PHE A 153 -5.48 -8.02 -7.52
N ILE A 154 -4.31 -7.66 -8.03
CA ILE A 154 -3.87 -7.89 -9.40
C ILE A 154 -3.04 -9.17 -9.41
N ASP A 155 -3.70 -10.29 -9.72
CA ASP A 155 -3.05 -11.59 -9.91
C ASP A 155 -2.73 -11.82 -11.41
N PRO A 156 -1.77 -12.68 -11.77
CA PRO A 156 -1.40 -12.93 -13.17
C PRO A 156 -2.56 -13.40 -14.06
N ASP A 157 -3.49 -14.16 -13.49
CA ASP A 157 -4.61 -14.76 -14.24
C ASP A 157 -5.88 -13.92 -14.20
N MET A 158 -6.16 -13.24 -13.08
CA MET A 158 -7.42 -12.54 -12.86
C MET A 158 -7.31 -11.47 -11.78
N THR A 159 -7.75 -10.25 -12.09
CA THR A 159 -7.82 -9.19 -11.08
C THR A 159 -9.08 -9.37 -10.23
N THR A 160 -8.96 -9.30 -8.90
CA THR A 160 -10.10 -9.36 -7.98
C THR A 160 -10.29 -8.02 -7.28
N VAL A 161 -11.53 -7.53 -7.31
CA VAL A 161 -11.95 -6.29 -6.65
C VAL A 161 -12.96 -6.59 -5.56
N ILE A 162 -12.71 -6.08 -4.36
CA ILE A 162 -13.65 -6.16 -3.23
C ILE A 162 -14.13 -4.75 -2.91
N SER A 163 -15.42 -4.48 -3.09
CA SER A 163 -16.01 -3.14 -2.85
C SER A 163 -17.49 -3.21 -2.48
N ASP A 164 -18.09 -2.06 -2.13
CA ASP A 164 -19.55 -1.97 -2.03
C ASP A 164 -20.16 -2.14 -3.45
N PRO A 165 -21.23 -2.94 -3.60
CA PRO A 165 -21.97 -3.05 -4.87
C PRO A 165 -22.54 -1.73 -5.40
N ALA A 166 -22.71 -0.72 -4.55
CA ALA A 166 -23.15 0.62 -4.95
C ALA A 166 -22.03 1.47 -5.59
N ALA A 167 -20.78 1.00 -5.59
CA ALA A 167 -19.66 1.73 -6.16
C ALA A 167 -19.81 1.86 -7.70
N PRO A 168 -19.49 3.04 -8.28
CA PRO A 168 -19.50 3.22 -9.73
C PRO A 168 -18.59 2.21 -10.45
N GLY A 169 -19.09 1.56 -11.49
CA GLY A 169 -18.31 0.57 -12.25
C GLY A 169 -18.25 -0.84 -11.63
N PHE A 170 -19.00 -1.11 -10.55
CA PHE A 170 -19.10 -2.46 -10.00
C PHE A 170 -19.69 -3.44 -11.04
N ARG A 171 -18.95 -4.51 -11.35
CA ARG A 171 -19.30 -5.51 -12.39
C ARG A 171 -19.48 -4.95 -13.80
N ARG A 172 -18.82 -3.84 -14.12
CA ARG A 172 -18.82 -3.27 -15.48
C ARG A 172 -17.88 -4.05 -16.41
N SER A 173 -16.72 -4.45 -15.91
CA SER A 173 -15.72 -5.18 -16.68
C SER A 173 -16.11 -6.65 -16.94
N ARG A 174 -15.48 -7.25 -17.94
CA ARG A 174 -15.75 -8.64 -18.36
C ARG A 174 -15.40 -9.63 -17.24
N PRO A 175 -16.27 -10.61 -16.91
CA PRO A 175 -16.06 -11.52 -15.77
C PRO A 175 -14.77 -12.35 -15.81
N TRP A 176 -14.19 -12.57 -16.99
CA TRP A 176 -12.94 -13.31 -17.16
C TRP A 176 -11.68 -12.45 -16.99
N GLN A 177 -11.83 -11.12 -16.90
CA GLN A 177 -10.74 -10.19 -16.64
C GLN A 177 -10.75 -9.74 -15.18
N VAL A 178 -11.95 -9.48 -14.63
CA VAL A 178 -12.12 -8.94 -13.29
C VAL A 178 -13.21 -9.70 -12.52
N SER A 179 -12.84 -10.23 -11.36
CA SER A 179 -13.75 -10.80 -10.38
C SER A 179 -14.18 -9.73 -9.38
N TYR A 180 -15.49 -9.50 -9.25
CA TYR A 180 -16.03 -8.54 -8.28
C TYR A 180 -16.69 -9.25 -7.10
N LEU A 181 -16.14 -9.03 -5.92
CA LEU A 181 -16.69 -9.48 -4.65
C LEU A 181 -17.35 -8.31 -3.92
N SER A 182 -18.56 -8.55 -3.42
CA SER A 182 -19.23 -7.59 -2.55
C SER A 182 -18.58 -7.64 -1.17
N ILE A 183 -18.20 -6.49 -0.62
CA ILE A 183 -17.72 -6.39 0.77
C ILE A 183 -18.77 -6.83 1.80
N LYS A 184 -20.05 -6.85 1.40
CA LYS A 184 -21.18 -7.31 2.24
C LYS A 184 -21.30 -8.84 2.31
N ASP A 185 -20.59 -9.57 1.45
CA ASP A 185 -20.60 -11.04 1.39
C ASP A 185 -19.33 -11.60 2.07
N ALA A 186 -19.35 -11.63 3.40
CA ALA A 186 -18.20 -12.03 4.21
C ALA A 186 -17.73 -13.45 3.91
N ASP A 187 -18.65 -14.38 3.61
CA ASP A 187 -18.32 -15.77 3.32
C ASP A 187 -17.53 -15.91 2.02
N ARG A 188 -17.93 -15.20 0.96
CA ARG A 188 -17.19 -15.21 -0.31
C ARG A 188 -15.84 -14.51 -0.20
N VAL A 189 -15.78 -13.39 0.52
CA VAL A 189 -14.51 -12.69 0.79
C VAL A 189 -13.57 -13.60 1.56
N PHE A 190 -14.03 -14.24 2.63
CA PHE A 190 -13.23 -15.18 3.41
C PHE A 190 -12.73 -16.35 2.55
N LYS A 191 -13.59 -16.99 1.77
CA LYS A 191 -13.20 -18.09 0.87
C LYS A 191 -12.13 -17.65 -0.13
N PHE A 192 -12.27 -16.47 -0.74
CA PHE A 192 -11.27 -15.93 -1.65
C PHE A 192 -9.91 -15.73 -0.95
N LEU A 193 -9.91 -15.05 0.21
CA LEU A 193 -8.68 -14.80 0.96
C LEU A 193 -8.02 -16.11 1.43
N ALA A 194 -8.81 -17.08 1.87
CA ALA A 194 -8.32 -18.39 2.31
C ALA A 194 -7.70 -19.20 1.16
N VAL A 195 -8.42 -19.32 0.04
CA VAL A 195 -7.96 -20.09 -1.14
C VAL A 195 -6.70 -19.47 -1.74
N THR A 196 -6.59 -18.14 -1.70
CA THR A 196 -5.42 -17.43 -2.24
C THR A 196 -4.26 -17.27 -1.24
N GLY A 197 -4.37 -17.83 -0.03
CA GLY A 197 -3.31 -17.78 0.97
C GLY A 197 -3.07 -16.38 1.56
N ARG A 198 -4.07 -15.49 1.50
CA ARG A 198 -4.00 -14.09 1.97
C ARG A 198 -4.49 -13.91 3.41
N ILE A 199 -4.60 -15.01 4.15
CA ILE A 199 -4.95 -15.01 5.57
C ILE A 199 -3.72 -15.40 6.36
N GLU A 200 -3.23 -14.49 7.19
CA GLU A 200 -2.23 -14.82 8.20
C GLU A 200 -2.95 -15.38 9.43
N LEU A 201 -2.69 -16.64 9.74
CA LEU A 201 -3.22 -17.28 10.94
C LEU A 201 -2.35 -16.91 12.15
N PRO A 202 -2.94 -16.67 13.33
CA PRO A 202 -2.17 -16.46 14.54
C PRO A 202 -1.29 -17.68 14.85
N ARG A 203 -0.09 -17.43 15.38
CA ARG A 203 0.84 -18.50 15.78
C ARG A 203 0.20 -19.35 16.88
N ALA A 204 0.25 -20.67 16.72
CA ALA A 204 -0.34 -21.61 17.68
C ALA A 204 0.14 -21.38 19.13
N SER A 205 1.44 -21.16 19.33
CA SER A 205 2.01 -20.89 20.66
C SER A 205 1.46 -19.62 21.32
N TRP A 206 1.12 -18.60 20.53
CA TRP A 206 0.49 -17.39 21.05
C TRP A 206 -0.98 -17.65 21.41
N ILE A 207 -1.70 -18.44 20.61
CA ILE A 207 -3.09 -18.81 20.90
C ILE A 207 -3.18 -19.55 22.24
N GLU A 208 -2.32 -20.54 22.47
CA GLU A 208 -2.29 -21.35 23.70
C GLU A 208 -2.00 -20.53 24.96
N THR A 209 -1.14 -19.52 24.87
CA THR A 209 -0.69 -18.74 26.04
C THR A 209 -1.49 -17.47 26.29
N SER A 210 -2.18 -16.95 25.28
CA SER A 210 -2.90 -15.68 25.37
C SER A 210 -4.28 -15.77 26.03
N GLY A 211 -4.84 -16.98 26.14
CA GLY A 211 -6.23 -17.16 26.58
C GLY A 211 -7.26 -16.66 25.57
N TYR A 212 -6.86 -16.49 24.30
CA TYR A 212 -7.71 -15.90 23.26
C TYR A 212 -8.96 -16.75 22.98
N LEU A 213 -8.82 -18.08 22.92
CA LEU A 213 -9.93 -18.99 22.64
C LEU A 213 -10.95 -18.98 23.78
N GLU A 214 -10.50 -19.00 25.03
CA GLU A 214 -11.37 -18.89 26.21
C GLU A 214 -12.13 -17.57 26.22
N HIS A 215 -11.44 -16.46 25.92
CA HIS A 215 -12.09 -15.15 25.81
C HIS A 215 -13.14 -15.13 24.68
N ARG A 216 -12.84 -15.72 23.52
CA ARG A 216 -13.80 -15.84 22.41
C ARG A 216 -15.01 -16.70 22.80
N ALA A 217 -14.79 -17.82 23.47
CA ALA A 217 -15.85 -18.69 23.97
C ALA A 217 -16.74 -17.95 24.98
N GLU A 218 -16.15 -17.17 25.88
CA GLU A 218 -16.90 -16.32 26.82
C GLU A 218 -17.74 -15.26 26.08
N MET A 219 -17.19 -14.60 25.05
CA MET A 219 -17.94 -13.62 24.25
C MET A 219 -19.14 -14.25 23.53
N VAL A 220 -18.98 -15.47 22.99
CA VAL A 220 -20.08 -16.23 22.37
C VAL A 220 -21.18 -16.49 23.40
N VAL A 221 -20.83 -16.94 24.60
CA VAL A 221 -21.81 -17.18 25.68
C VAL A 221 -22.51 -15.88 26.09
N ARG A 222 -21.77 -14.78 26.24
CA ARG A 222 -22.36 -13.46 26.54
C ARG A 222 -23.32 -12.99 25.45
N ALA A 223 -23.01 -13.24 24.17
CA ALA A 223 -23.91 -12.95 23.07
C ALA A 223 -25.18 -13.80 23.12
N LEU A 224 -25.07 -15.09 23.45
CA LEU A 224 -26.21 -15.98 23.64
C LEU A 224 -27.09 -15.55 24.83
N ILE A 225 -26.48 -15.14 25.95
CA ILE A 225 -27.23 -14.59 27.09
C ILE A 225 -27.99 -13.34 26.67
N ARG A 226 -27.36 -12.42 25.93
CA ARG A 226 -28.04 -11.21 25.46
C ARG A 226 -29.21 -11.51 24.52
N ALA A 227 -29.11 -12.56 23.71
CA ALA A 227 -30.19 -13.00 22.83
C ALA A 227 -31.35 -13.68 23.59
N ALA A 228 -31.04 -14.48 24.62
CA ALA A 228 -32.04 -15.17 25.44
C ALA A 228 -32.69 -14.26 26.49
N GLU A 229 -31.92 -13.34 27.07
CA GLU A 229 -32.29 -12.49 28.20
C GLU A 229 -31.82 -11.03 27.95
N PRO A 230 -32.52 -10.25 27.09
CA PRO A 230 -32.05 -8.95 26.61
C PRO A 230 -31.84 -7.89 27.70
N ASP A 231 -32.64 -7.95 28.76
CA ASP A 231 -32.65 -6.97 29.85
C ASP A 231 -31.69 -7.34 31.00
N ARG A 232 -30.95 -8.44 30.86
CA ARG A 232 -30.04 -8.92 31.91
C ARG A 232 -28.79 -8.05 32.00
N ASN A 233 -28.46 -7.63 33.23
CA ASN A 233 -27.23 -6.90 33.49
C ASN A 233 -26.02 -7.85 33.53
N LEU A 234 -25.08 -7.66 32.59
CA LEU A 234 -23.88 -8.51 32.42
C LEU A 234 -22.60 -7.93 33.06
N THR A 235 -22.69 -6.77 33.71
CA THR A 235 -21.51 -6.05 34.24
C THR A 235 -20.81 -6.74 35.42
N GLY A 236 -21.53 -7.59 36.17
CA GLY A 236 -21.00 -8.32 37.33
C GLY A 236 -20.95 -9.84 37.15
N VAL A 237 -21.01 -10.32 35.90
CA VAL A 237 -21.02 -11.75 35.61
C VAL A 237 -19.62 -12.35 35.80
N ASP A 238 -19.50 -13.30 36.72
CA ASP A 238 -18.28 -14.05 37.01
C ASP A 238 -18.22 -15.40 36.25
N LYS A 239 -17.05 -16.05 36.28
CA LYS A 239 -16.82 -17.32 35.58
C LYS A 239 -17.72 -18.45 36.08
N VAL A 240 -18.02 -18.49 37.39
CA VAL A 240 -18.84 -19.53 38.01
C VAL A 240 -20.29 -19.41 37.54
N TRP A 241 -20.79 -18.19 37.49
CA TRP A 241 -22.13 -17.92 36.98
C TRP A 241 -22.25 -18.27 35.50
N LEU A 242 -21.25 -17.93 34.68
CA LEU A 242 -21.23 -18.31 33.25
C LEU A 242 -21.30 -19.83 33.08
N GLN A 243 -20.50 -20.59 33.84
CA GLN A 243 -20.54 -22.05 33.82
C GLN A 243 -21.92 -22.59 34.23
N THR A 244 -22.52 -22.02 35.26
CA THR A 244 -23.88 -22.40 35.70
C THR A 244 -24.92 -22.13 34.61
N TRP A 245 -24.81 -20.98 33.93
CA TRP A 245 -25.70 -20.63 32.83
C TRP A 245 -25.51 -21.54 31.62
N ILE A 246 -24.27 -21.89 31.28
CA ILE A 246 -23.92 -22.85 30.23
C ILE A 246 -24.58 -24.20 30.50
N HIS A 247 -24.46 -24.71 31.72
CA HIS A 247 -25.07 -25.99 32.10
C HIS A 247 -26.60 -25.96 32.06
N SER A 248 -27.24 -24.86 32.46
CA SER A 248 -28.69 -24.73 32.42
C SER A 248 -29.26 -24.50 31.01
N HIS A 249 -28.42 -24.10 30.05
CA HIS A 249 -28.80 -23.80 28.67
C HIS A 249 -28.01 -24.65 27.64
N ALA A 250 -27.67 -25.90 28.01
CA ALA A 250 -26.84 -26.79 27.19
C ALA A 250 -27.40 -27.03 25.78
N ASP A 251 -28.73 -27.15 25.63
CA ASP A 251 -29.38 -27.33 24.33
C ASP A 251 -29.17 -26.11 23.40
N LEU A 252 -29.25 -24.91 23.95
CA LEU A 252 -29.04 -23.66 23.22
C LEU A 252 -27.59 -23.55 22.73
N ILE A 253 -26.64 -23.92 23.59
CA ILE A 253 -25.21 -23.88 23.31
C ILE A 253 -24.83 -24.91 22.23
N THR A 254 -25.38 -26.10 22.32
CA THR A 254 -25.15 -27.16 21.33
C THR A 254 -25.71 -26.76 19.96
N ARG A 255 -26.87 -26.09 19.94
CA ARG A 255 -27.49 -25.61 18.69
C ARG A 255 -26.69 -24.50 18.02
N ASP A 256 -26.05 -23.62 18.80
CA ASP A 256 -25.18 -22.56 18.25
C ASP A 256 -23.87 -23.13 17.67
N GLY A 257 -23.28 -24.14 18.33
CA GLY A 257 -22.13 -24.88 17.84
C GLY A 257 -20.77 -24.15 17.93
N ASN A 258 -20.74 -22.81 18.08
CA ASN A 258 -19.48 -22.06 18.15
C ASN A 258 -18.74 -22.28 19.47
N PHE A 259 -19.46 -22.34 20.59
CA PHE A 259 -18.84 -22.59 21.90
C PHE A 259 -18.23 -23.99 22.01
N PRO A 260 -18.91 -25.08 21.57
CA PRO A 260 -18.27 -26.40 21.46
C PRO A 260 -17.05 -26.40 20.54
N PHE A 261 -17.10 -25.73 19.39
CA PHE A 261 -15.98 -25.65 18.46
C PHE A 261 -14.74 -24.97 19.07
N LEU A 262 -14.92 -23.91 19.86
CA LEU A 262 -13.82 -23.17 20.47
C LEU A 262 -13.18 -23.89 21.68
N ASN A 263 -13.86 -24.90 22.24
CA ASN A 263 -13.40 -25.68 23.40
C ASN A 263 -13.07 -27.14 23.05
N ALA A 264 -13.05 -27.51 21.76
CA ALA A 264 -12.68 -28.83 21.27
C ALA A 264 -11.17 -28.94 21.07
#